data_AF-A0A7V1N802-F1
#
_entry.id   AF-A0A7V1N802-F1
#
_cell.length_a   1.000
_cell.length_b   1.000
_cell.length_c   1.000
_cell.angle_alpha   90.00
_cell.angle_beta   90.00
_cell.angle_gamma   90.00
#
_symmetry.space_group_name_H-M   'P 1'
#
loop_
_entity.id
_entity.type
_entity.pdbx_description
1 polymer ?
#
loop_
_entity_poly.entity_id
_entity_poly.type
_entity_poly.pdbx_seq_one_letter_code
_entity_poly.pdbx_strand_id
1 'polypeptide(L)' 'VFNPQAVLIGGGLIGAGEFLFGPARETARARCYQANWEQLHFGPAGLGAESGLLGAAALAFERAGIETRVRGV' A
#
# COMPACT_ATOMS: atom_id res chain seq x y z
N VAL A 1 11.39 2.27 -11.61
CA VAL A 1 10.46 3.23 -12.26
C VAL A 1 9.96 4.28 -11.28
N PHE A 2 9.29 3.94 -10.17
CA PHE A 2 8.55 4.95 -9.38
C PHE A 2 9.26 5.51 -8.13
N ASN A 3 10.26 4.82 -7.57
CA ASN A 3 10.83 5.14 -6.24
C ASN A 3 9.77 5.44 -5.16
N PRO A 4 8.85 4.50 -4.89
CA PRO A 4 7.74 4.76 -3.99
C PRO A 4 8.21 4.85 -2.54
N GLN A 5 7.45 5.59 -1.72
CA GLN A 5 7.64 5.62 -0.27
C GLN A 5 7.03 4.40 0.42
N ALA A 6 6.01 3.79 -0.18
CA ALA A 6 5.33 2.62 0.37
C ALA A 6 4.85 1.66 -0.73
N VAL A 7 4.88 0.36 -0.42
CA VAL A 7 4.25 -0.72 -1.18
C VAL A 7 3.33 -1.47 -0.22
N LEU A 8 2.03 -1.28 -0.39
CA LEU A 8 1.01 -1.95 0.41
C LEU A 8 0.48 -3.18 -0.32
N ILE A 9 0.51 -4.34 0.33
CA ILE A 9 0.05 -5.61 -0.23
C ILE A 9 -1.34 -5.92 0.30
N GLY A 10 -2.30 -6.09 -0.61
CA GLY A 10 -3.67 -6.53 -0.33
C GLY A 10 -3.90 -8.00 -0.69
N GLY A 11 -5.12 -8.50 -0.44
CA GLY A 11 -5.56 -9.84 -0.83
C GLY A 11 -5.66 -10.85 0.32
N GLY A 12 -5.93 -12.12 0.01
CA GLY A 12 -6.17 -13.16 1.02
C GLY A 12 -4.94 -13.61 1.80
N LEU A 13 -3.73 -13.31 1.30
CA LEU A 13 -2.47 -13.79 1.87
C LEU A 13 -1.80 -12.78 2.82
N ILE A 14 -2.36 -11.59 3.01
CA ILE A 14 -1.70 -10.53 3.81
C ILE A 14 -1.46 -10.97 5.26
N GLY A 15 -2.27 -11.91 5.76
CA GLY A 15 -2.15 -12.48 7.10
C GLY A 15 -0.87 -13.28 7.33
N ALA A 16 -0.13 -13.62 6.27
CA ALA A 16 1.18 -14.28 6.39
C ALA A 16 2.26 -13.40 7.03
N GLY A 17 2.05 -12.08 7.11
CA GLY A 17 2.93 -11.16 7.81
C GLY A 17 4.38 -11.27 7.34
N GLU A 18 5.30 -11.48 8.28
CA GLU A 18 6.74 -11.51 8.02
C GLU A 18 7.18 -12.64 7.08
N PHE A 19 6.41 -13.74 6.98
CA PHE A 19 6.69 -14.78 5.99
C PHE A 19 6.55 -14.27 4.55
N LEU A 20 5.71 -13.25 4.33
CA LEU A 20 5.57 -12.55 3.05
C LEU A 20 6.50 -11.33 2.95
N PHE A 21 6.53 -10.49 3.99
CA PHE A 21 7.22 -9.21 3.94
C PHE A 21 8.74 -9.31 4.10
N GLY A 22 9.25 -10.33 4.79
CA GLY A 22 10.70 -10.60 4.92
C GLY A 22 11.36 -10.83 3.55
N PRO A 23 10.93 -11.87 2.80
CA PRO A 23 11.46 -12.14 1.47
C PRO A 23 11.27 -10.97 0.48
N ALA A 24 10.18 -10.20 0.61
CA ALA A 24 9.95 -9.01 -0.21
C ALA A 24 11.04 -7.94 0.01
N ARG A 25 11.39 -7.65 1.28
CA ARG A 25 12.46 -6.69 1.62
C ARG A 25 13.83 -7.19 1.18
N GLU A 26 14.13 -8.48 1.35
CA GLU A 26 15.38 -9.08 0.87
C GLU A 26 15.53 -8.97 -0.65
N THR A 27 14.44 -9.26 -1.38
CA THR A 27 14.41 -9.15 -2.84
C THR A 27 14.59 -7.70 -3.30
N ALA A 28 13.94 -6.74 -2.64
CA ALA A 28 14.12 -5.32 -2.94
C ALA A 28 15.57 -4.88 -2.71
N ARG A 29 16.18 -5.28 -1.60
CA ARG A 29 17.60 -5.02 -1.32
C ARG A 29 18.54 -5.61 -2.36
N ALA A 30 18.24 -6.80 -2.87
CA ALA A 30 19.07 -7.50 -3.84
C ALA A 30 18.90 -7.01 -5.29
N ARG A 31 17.74 -6.43 -5.63
CA ARG A 31 17.36 -6.14 -7.03
C ARG A 31 17.07 -4.67 -7.34
N CYS A 32 17.09 -3.79 -6.35
CA CYS A 32 16.86 -2.36 -6.52
C CYS A 32 18.07 -1.55 -6.06
N TYR A 33 18.25 -0.35 -6.62
CA TYR A 33 19.22 0.60 -6.10
C TYR A 33 18.91 0.94 -4.64
N GLN A 34 19.94 1.26 -3.85
CA GLN A 34 19.79 1.59 -2.43
C GLN A 34 18.73 2.68 -2.18
N ALA A 35 18.77 3.75 -2.97
CA ALA A 35 17.81 4.86 -2.88
C ALA A 35 16.35 4.41 -3.04
N ASN A 36 16.10 3.26 -3.67
CA ASN A 36 14.76 2.73 -3.90
C ASN A 36 14.21 1.84 -2.77
N TRP A 37 15.06 1.24 -1.94
CA TRP A 37 14.61 0.31 -0.90
C TRP A 37 14.88 0.81 0.52
N GLU A 38 15.84 1.71 0.71
CA GLU A 38 16.27 2.16 2.04
C GLU A 38 15.16 2.85 2.85
N GLN A 39 14.31 3.63 2.17
CA GLN A 39 13.15 4.30 2.80
C GLN A 39 11.81 3.68 2.43
N LEU A 40 11.82 2.51 1.78
CA LEU A 40 10.60 1.87 1.31
C LEU A 40 9.87 1.17 2.46
N HIS A 41 8.65 1.60 2.74
CA HIS A 41 7.75 0.89 3.64
C HIS A 41 7.02 -0.26 2.92
N PHE A 42 7.23 -1.49 3.38
CA PHE A 42 6.39 -2.63 3.01
C PHE A 42 5.35 -2.86 4.11
N GLY A 43 4.08 -2.95 3.75
CA GLY A 43 3.02 -3.15 4.73
C GLY A 43 1.75 -3.81 4.19
N PRO A 44 0.87 -4.27 5.08
CA PRO A 44 -0.46 -4.76 4.69
C PRO A 44 -1.36 -3.59 4.27
N ALA A 45 -2.21 -3.80 3.26
CA ALA A 45 -3.29 -2.87 2.94
C ALA A 45 -4.35 -2.90 4.06
N GLY A 46 -4.67 -1.74 4.65
CA GLY A 46 -5.54 -1.64 5.83
C GLY A 46 -7.04 -1.66 5.56
N LEU A 47 -7.48 -1.46 4.32
CA LEU A 47 -8.91 -1.32 3.96
C LEU A 47 -9.59 -2.65 3.61
N GLY A 48 -8.84 -3.75 3.56
CA GLY A 48 -9.39 -5.08 3.29
C GLY A 48 -10.25 -5.15 2.01
N ALA A 49 -11.33 -5.94 2.09
CA ALA A 49 -12.24 -6.19 0.97
C ALA A 49 -13.00 -4.94 0.51
N GLU A 50 -13.10 -3.92 1.35
CA GLU A 50 -13.84 -2.68 1.06
C GLU A 50 -13.00 -1.66 0.28
N SER A 51 -11.69 -1.89 0.12
CA SER A 51 -10.77 -0.99 -0.58
C SER A 51 -11.28 -0.52 -1.96
N GLY A 52 -11.87 -1.43 -2.74
CA GLY A 52 -12.45 -1.08 -4.05
C GLY A 52 -13.69 -0.18 -3.94
N LEU A 53 -14.60 -0.50 -3.01
CA LEU A 53 -15.80 0.31 -2.77
C LEU A 53 -15.43 1.70 -2.25
N LEU A 54 -14.52 1.79 -1.29
CA LEU A 54 -14.04 3.04 -0.73
C LEU A 54 -13.33 3.90 -1.78
N GLY A 55 -12.51 3.29 -2.66
CA GLY A 55 -11.88 3.97 -3.78
C GLY A 55 -12.90 4.53 -4.78
N ALA A 56 -13.96 3.77 -5.11
CA ALA A 56 -15.03 4.23 -5.97
C ALA A 56 -15.82 5.40 -5.36
N ALA A 57 -16.12 5.32 -4.06
CA ALA A 57 -16.79 6.40 -3.34
C ALA A 57 -15.92 7.68 -3.30
N ALA A 58 -14.62 7.54 -2.99
CA ALA A 58 -13.68 8.66 -2.99
C ALA A 58 -13.64 9.36 -4.35
N LEU A 59 -13.57 8.59 -5.45
CA LEU A 59 -13.60 9.14 -6.81
C LEU A 59 -14.92 9.88 -7.13
N ALA A 60 -16.06 9.34 -6.68
CA ALA A 60 -17.35 9.98 -6.89
C ALA A 60 -17.47 11.30 -6.12
N PHE A 61 -17.00 11.33 -4.87
CA PHE A 61 -16.98 12.54 -4.03
C PHE A 61 -16.06 13.62 -4.58
N GLU A 62 -14.86 13.25 -5.05
CA GLU A 62 -13.94 14.17 -5.73
C GLU A 62 -14.63 14.86 -6.91
N ARG A 63 -15.32 14.08 -7.77
CA ARG A 63 -16.05 14.61 -8.94
C ARG A 63 -17.25 15.47 -8.58
N ALA A 64 -17.86 15.25 -7.42
CA ALA A 64 -18.97 16.03 -6.91
C ALA A 64 -18.52 17.30 -6.15
N GLY A 65 -17.20 17.51 -5.99
CA GLY A 65 -16.66 18.63 -5.20
C GLY A 65 -16.88 18.48 -3.70
N ILE A 66 -17.04 17.25 -3.21
CA ILE A 66 -17.27 16.94 -1.80
C ILE A 66 -15.92 16.63 -1.15
N GLU A 67 -15.48 17.46 -0.20
CA GLU A 67 -14.30 17.15 0.60
C GLU A 67 -14.57 15.93 1.49
N THR A 68 -13.73 14.90 1.32
CA THR A 68 -13.71 13.74 2.21
C THR A 68 -12.50 13.80 3.12
N ARG A 69 -12.74 13.76 4.44
CA ARG A 69 -11.67 13.57 5.42
C ARG A 69 -11.55 12.11 5.78
N VAL A 70 -10.42 11.52 5.44
CA VAL A 70 -9.99 10.26 6.06
C VAL A 70 -9.57 10.61 7.48
N ARG A 71 -10.35 10.20 8.49
CA ARG A 71 -9.86 10.20 9.87
C ARG A 71 -8.77 9.15 9.94
N GLY A 72 -7.52 9.58 10.13
CA GLY A 72 -6.41 8.68 10.40
C GLY A 72 -6.72 7.84 11.63
N VAL A 73 -6.53 6.53 11.50
CA VAL A 73 -6.35 5.62 12.64
C VAL A 73 -4.97 5.88 13.24
#